data_AF-A0A3M7ABL5-F1
#
_entry.id   AF-A0A3M7ABL5-F1
#
_cell.length_a   1.000
_cell.length_b   1.000
_cell.length_c   1.000
_cell.angle_alpha   90.00
_cell.angle_beta   90.00
_cell.angle_gamma   90.00
#
_symmetry.space_group_name_H-M   'P 1'
#
loop_
_entity.id
_entity.type
_entity.pdbx_description
1 polymer ?
#
loop_
_entity_poly.entity_id
_entity_poly.type
_entity_poly.pdbx_seq_one_letter_code
_entity_poly.pdbx_strand_id
1 'polypeptide(L)'
;MAASPSVLIHLPRGPFLPNLDHESSLLSTLKAELPVTTVVQLNYRLGGEHVYPQHIHDTLAGYDWVKSHLLPKRGILRAGRADHVGRIAVSGELIGGGLATMLAVTECRIGEAGVVAAALNNPIVDWVGIDDERDSHLAAGEMQDLLLSTRNKLFKRPGQYFDTFASPLLFFRSPGRDVPKSSASGPLDDLEHLAYLEREDFFRQQLALSAIPNRLHDAETQEVEDDSGGGKTKSPRKTSKRYPSPSLGLKLPPFHISSGPLSPLSEQADEMAQILRKSFLRAAQTSDFGRKVLLPEEITKLNDEEKLERKALVAEAYEMVELVQGEGEGFWRCDGQRDGGLRGAVGWLRERLA
;
A
#
# COMPACT_ATOMS: atom_id res chain seq x y z
N MET A 1 -29.50 -10.85 -18.29
CA MET A 1 -28.75 -9.57 -18.28
C MET A 1 -27.31 -9.91 -18.63
N ALA A 2 -26.69 -9.19 -19.57
CA ALA A 2 -25.27 -9.39 -19.86
C ALA A 2 -24.44 -8.96 -18.64
N ALA A 3 -23.46 -9.77 -18.23
CA ALA A 3 -22.56 -9.42 -17.13
C ALA A 3 -21.81 -8.13 -17.47
N SER A 4 -21.57 -7.27 -16.45
CA SER A 4 -20.76 -6.07 -16.68
C SER A 4 -19.32 -6.48 -17.01
N PRO A 5 -18.67 -5.84 -17.98
CA PRO A 5 -17.31 -6.18 -18.39
C PRO A 5 -16.37 -6.04 -17.18
N SER A 6 -15.61 -7.10 -16.90
CA SER A 6 -14.63 -7.15 -15.82
C SER A 6 -13.23 -7.44 -16.35
N VAL A 7 -12.24 -6.78 -15.75
CA VAL A 7 -10.82 -7.01 -15.99
C VAL A 7 -10.13 -7.27 -14.66
N LEU A 8 -9.31 -8.30 -14.60
CA LEU A 8 -8.39 -8.58 -13.50
C LEU A 8 -6.98 -8.21 -13.96
N ILE A 9 -6.37 -7.24 -13.29
CA ILE A 9 -4.96 -6.91 -13.46
C ILE A 9 -4.17 -7.74 -12.45
N HIS A 10 -3.36 -8.67 -12.92
CA HIS A 10 -2.44 -9.45 -12.12
C HIS A 10 -1.02 -8.85 -12.18
N LEU A 11 -0.43 -8.64 -11.01
CA LEU A 11 0.92 -8.11 -10.82
C LEU A 11 1.82 -9.23 -10.28
N PRO A 12 2.82 -9.68 -11.05
CA PRO A 12 3.70 -10.78 -10.66
C PRO A 12 4.50 -10.53 -9.38
N ARG A 13 4.99 -11.60 -8.77
CA ARG A 13 5.69 -11.59 -7.45
C ARG A 13 7.02 -10.81 -7.39
N GLY A 14 7.68 -10.61 -8.52
CA GLY A 14 9.03 -10.04 -8.57
C GLY A 14 10.15 -11.10 -8.44
N PRO A 15 11.37 -10.74 -8.03
CA PRO A 15 12.58 -11.57 -8.22
C PRO A 15 12.85 -12.53 -7.05
N PHE A 16 11.99 -12.53 -6.04
CA PHE A 16 12.22 -13.19 -4.76
C PHE A 16 12.15 -14.72 -4.81
N LEU A 17 11.28 -15.27 -5.65
CA LEU A 17 11.03 -16.70 -5.76
C LEU A 17 10.95 -17.08 -7.24
N PRO A 18 12.10 -17.15 -7.94
CA PRO A 18 12.11 -17.43 -9.37
C PRO A 18 11.64 -18.87 -9.61
N ASN A 19 10.39 -19.03 -10.03
CA ASN A 19 9.86 -20.28 -10.51
C ASN A 19 9.19 -20.01 -11.87
N LEU A 20 9.79 -20.54 -12.94
CA LEU A 20 9.37 -20.31 -14.32
C LEU A 20 7.94 -20.79 -14.60
N ASP A 21 7.51 -21.85 -13.92
CA ASP A 21 6.20 -22.45 -14.14
C ASP A 21 5.11 -21.86 -13.24
N HIS A 22 5.51 -21.18 -12.16
CA HIS A 22 4.57 -20.65 -11.17
C HIS A 22 3.57 -19.67 -11.80
N GLU A 23 4.07 -18.62 -12.45
CA GLU A 23 3.23 -17.56 -13.02
C GLU A 23 2.30 -18.14 -14.11
N SER A 24 2.82 -19.05 -14.95
CA SER A 24 2.04 -19.73 -15.98
C SER A 24 0.90 -20.55 -15.39
N SER A 25 1.16 -21.27 -14.30
CA SER A 25 0.15 -22.09 -13.61
C SER A 25 -0.89 -21.23 -12.87
N LEU A 26 -0.45 -20.14 -12.25
CA LEU A 26 -1.32 -19.17 -11.58
C LEU A 26 -2.25 -18.50 -12.59
N LEU A 27 -1.72 -18.01 -13.71
CA LEU A 27 -2.54 -17.43 -14.78
C LEU A 27 -3.54 -18.44 -15.36
N SER A 28 -3.13 -19.70 -15.50
CA SER A 28 -4.00 -20.77 -15.98
C SER A 28 -5.17 -21.00 -15.02
N THR A 29 -4.89 -21.02 -13.72
CA THR A 29 -5.90 -21.10 -12.65
C THR A 29 -6.84 -19.91 -12.68
N LEU A 30 -6.32 -18.68 -12.72
CA LEU A 30 -7.13 -17.46 -12.78
C LEU A 30 -8.07 -17.46 -13.99
N LYS A 31 -7.56 -17.83 -15.18
CA LYS A 31 -8.37 -17.89 -16.41
C LYS A 31 -9.45 -18.97 -16.34
N ALA A 32 -9.13 -20.15 -15.80
CA ALA A 32 -10.08 -21.25 -15.68
C ALA A 32 -11.23 -20.93 -14.72
N GLU A 33 -10.92 -20.27 -13.61
CA GLU A 33 -11.85 -20.02 -12.52
C GLU A 33 -12.60 -18.67 -12.65
N LEU A 34 -12.14 -17.76 -13.52
CA LEU A 34 -12.78 -16.47 -13.84
C LEU A 34 -13.13 -16.35 -15.34
N PRO A 35 -13.98 -17.23 -15.89
CA PRO A 35 -14.19 -17.36 -17.35
C PRO A 35 -14.80 -16.11 -18.02
N VAL A 36 -15.46 -15.24 -17.26
CA VAL A 36 -16.10 -14.01 -17.76
C VAL A 36 -15.23 -12.76 -17.58
N THR A 37 -14.06 -12.89 -16.95
CA THR A 37 -13.15 -11.78 -16.65
C THR A 37 -11.94 -11.82 -17.57
N THR A 38 -11.56 -10.69 -18.15
CA THR A 38 -10.31 -10.59 -18.90
C THR A 38 -9.15 -10.51 -17.91
N VAL A 39 -8.23 -11.49 -17.94
CA VAL A 39 -7.02 -11.48 -17.09
C VAL A 39 -5.86 -10.84 -17.83
N VAL A 40 -5.29 -9.77 -17.26
CA VAL A 40 -4.15 -9.03 -17.79
C VAL A 40 -2.99 -9.14 -16.81
N GLN A 41 -1.87 -9.71 -17.24
CA GLN A 41 -0.64 -9.67 -16.45
C GLN A 41 0.16 -8.43 -16.82
N LEU A 42 0.46 -7.57 -15.84
CA LEU A 42 1.31 -6.40 -16.04
C LEU A 42 2.75 -6.72 -15.65
N ASN A 43 3.60 -6.93 -16.67
CA ASN A 43 5.03 -7.18 -16.51
C ASN A 43 5.80 -5.87 -16.34
N TYR A 44 5.79 -5.32 -15.13
CA TYR A 44 6.52 -4.10 -14.78
C TYR A 44 8.04 -4.35 -14.76
N ARG A 45 8.84 -3.34 -15.12
CA ARG A 45 10.31 -3.44 -15.08
C ARG A 45 10.83 -3.37 -13.66
N LEU A 46 11.68 -4.32 -13.30
CA LEU A 46 12.28 -4.40 -11.98
C LEU A 46 13.67 -5.02 -12.03
N GLY A 47 14.65 -4.39 -11.37
CA GLY A 47 16.01 -4.90 -11.25
C GLY A 47 16.95 -4.48 -12.38
N GLY A 48 18.23 -4.83 -12.25
CA GLY A 48 19.29 -4.37 -13.16
C GLY A 48 19.41 -2.84 -13.12
N GLU A 49 19.28 -2.20 -14.27
CA GLU A 49 19.26 -0.73 -14.40
C GLU A 49 17.91 -0.12 -13.98
N HIS A 50 16.86 -0.93 -13.79
CA HIS A 50 15.51 -0.46 -13.48
C HIS A 50 15.28 -0.39 -11.97
N VAL A 51 15.68 0.74 -11.39
CA VAL A 51 15.48 1.08 -9.97
C VAL A 51 14.15 1.80 -9.73
N TYR A 52 13.78 2.01 -8.46
CA TYR A 52 12.66 2.88 -8.10
C TYR A 52 12.84 4.30 -8.68
N PRO A 53 11.78 4.94 -9.25
CA PRO A 53 10.36 4.57 -9.23
C PRO A 53 9.84 3.83 -10.48
N GLN A 54 10.69 3.20 -11.30
CA GLN A 54 10.29 2.73 -12.63
C GLN A 54 9.12 1.73 -12.63
N HIS A 55 9.12 0.77 -11.71
CA HIS A 55 8.03 -0.21 -11.56
C HIS A 55 6.71 0.44 -11.16
N ILE A 56 6.74 1.56 -10.42
CA ILE A 56 5.54 2.34 -10.08
C ILE A 56 4.96 2.94 -11.35
N HIS A 57 5.81 3.60 -12.16
CA HIS A 57 5.40 4.25 -13.40
C HIS A 57 4.85 3.24 -14.41
N ASP A 58 5.52 2.10 -14.57
CA ASP A 58 5.06 1.03 -15.46
C ASP A 58 3.70 0.47 -15.02
N THR A 59 3.50 0.32 -13.71
CA THR A 59 2.23 -0.17 -13.16
C THR A 59 1.08 0.81 -13.42
N LEU A 60 1.30 2.10 -13.18
CA LEU A 60 0.30 3.15 -13.42
C LEU A 60 -0.02 3.28 -14.91
N ALA A 61 1.02 3.29 -15.77
CA ALA A 61 0.83 3.33 -17.22
C ALA A 61 0.06 2.09 -17.73
N GLY A 62 0.36 0.91 -17.19
CA GLY A 62 -0.36 -0.32 -17.49
C GLY A 62 -1.83 -0.27 -17.05
N TYR A 63 -2.10 0.26 -15.85
CA TYR A 63 -3.46 0.49 -15.36
C TYR A 63 -4.24 1.45 -16.27
N ASP A 64 -3.65 2.59 -16.63
CA ASP A 64 -4.27 3.57 -17.53
C ASP A 64 -4.56 2.98 -18.90
N TRP A 65 -3.62 2.17 -19.43
CA TRP A 65 -3.81 1.45 -20.69
C TRP A 65 -5.00 0.48 -20.60
N VAL A 66 -5.09 -0.32 -19.53
CA VAL A 66 -6.22 -1.24 -19.31
C VAL A 66 -7.55 -0.48 -19.20
N LYS A 67 -7.59 0.58 -18.40
CA LYS A 67 -8.78 1.41 -18.19
C LYS A 67 -9.29 2.04 -19.49
N SER A 68 -8.37 2.45 -20.38
CA SER A 68 -8.70 3.15 -21.63
C SER A 68 -8.97 2.24 -22.83
N HIS A 69 -8.43 1.02 -22.85
CA HIS A 69 -8.51 0.13 -24.01
C HIS A 69 -9.34 -1.14 -23.80
N LEU A 70 -9.44 -1.65 -22.57
CA LEU A 70 -10.15 -2.90 -22.29
C LEU A 70 -11.54 -2.69 -21.70
N LEU A 71 -11.82 -1.52 -21.15
CA LEU A 71 -13.16 -1.18 -20.69
C LEU A 71 -14.00 -0.58 -21.82
N PRO A 72 -15.27 -0.97 -21.98
CA PRO A 72 -16.17 -0.34 -22.94
C PRO A 72 -16.39 1.15 -22.67
N LYS A 73 -16.35 1.95 -23.74
CA LYS A 73 -16.76 3.35 -23.71
C LYS A 73 -18.28 3.46 -23.62
N ARG A 74 -18.77 4.43 -22.86
CA ARG A 74 -20.20 4.78 -22.83
C ARG A 74 -20.61 5.36 -24.17
N GLY A 75 -21.74 4.88 -24.71
CA GLY A 75 -22.35 5.46 -25.91
C GLY A 75 -22.91 6.87 -25.72
N ILE A 76 -23.18 7.28 -24.46
CA ILE A 76 -23.66 8.63 -24.12
C ILE A 76 -22.73 9.24 -23.08
N LEU A 77 -21.99 10.26 -23.50
CA LEU A 77 -21.16 11.07 -22.62
C LEU A 77 -22.07 12.02 -21.82
N ARG A 78 -21.86 12.09 -20.50
CA ARG A 78 -22.51 13.07 -19.62
C ARG A 78 -21.44 13.72 -18.77
N ALA A 79 -21.46 15.04 -18.69
CA ALA A 79 -20.56 15.79 -17.82
C ALA A 79 -20.64 15.25 -16.37
N GLY A 80 -19.49 14.90 -15.80
CA GLY A 80 -19.38 14.35 -14.45
C GLY A 80 -19.60 12.83 -14.31
N ARG A 81 -19.66 12.06 -15.41
CA ARG A 81 -19.63 10.57 -15.36
C ARG A 81 -18.42 10.03 -16.09
N ALA A 82 -17.88 8.91 -15.62
CA ALA A 82 -16.80 8.20 -16.31
C ALA A 82 -17.14 7.87 -17.77
N ASP A 83 -16.18 8.10 -18.66
CA ASP A 83 -16.29 7.73 -20.08
C ASP A 83 -16.33 6.22 -20.29
N HIS A 84 -15.73 5.45 -19.37
CA HIS A 84 -15.66 3.98 -19.44
C HIS A 84 -16.61 3.34 -18.41
N VAL A 85 -17.11 2.15 -18.74
CA VAL A 85 -17.92 1.32 -17.83
C VAL A 85 -17.25 -0.04 -17.70
N GLY A 86 -17.13 -0.49 -16.47
CA GLY A 86 -16.65 -1.83 -16.16
C GLY A 86 -16.09 -1.90 -14.75
N ARG A 87 -15.57 -3.06 -14.42
CA ARG A 87 -14.98 -3.36 -13.11
C ARG A 87 -13.53 -3.75 -13.30
N ILE A 88 -12.62 -3.10 -12.61
CA ILE A 88 -11.21 -3.50 -12.56
C ILE A 88 -10.95 -4.09 -11.18
N ALA A 89 -10.50 -5.33 -11.11
CA ALA A 89 -9.89 -5.88 -9.91
C ALA A 89 -8.37 -5.93 -10.09
N VAL A 90 -7.65 -5.91 -8.97
CA VAL A 90 -6.21 -6.09 -8.94
C VAL A 90 -5.86 -7.31 -8.11
N SER A 91 -4.84 -8.06 -8.53
CA SER A 91 -4.23 -9.09 -7.71
C SER A 91 -2.72 -9.06 -7.79
N GLY A 92 -2.05 -9.53 -6.74
CA GLY A 92 -0.60 -9.62 -6.77
C GLY A 92 -0.03 -10.29 -5.52
N GLU A 93 1.20 -10.75 -5.67
CA GLU A 93 1.98 -11.39 -4.62
C GLU A 93 3.28 -10.59 -4.36
N LEU A 94 3.81 -10.56 -3.13
CA LEU A 94 5.07 -9.88 -2.80
C LEU A 94 5.12 -8.41 -3.30
N ILE A 95 6.06 -8.05 -4.20
CA ILE A 95 6.13 -6.70 -4.80
C ILE A 95 4.86 -6.40 -5.59
N GLY A 96 4.39 -7.37 -6.37
CA GLY A 96 3.12 -7.26 -7.11
C GLY A 96 1.93 -7.04 -6.17
N GLY A 97 1.96 -7.62 -4.97
CA GLY A 97 0.97 -7.36 -3.92
C GLY A 97 1.05 -5.93 -3.38
N GLY A 98 2.26 -5.38 -3.20
CA GLY A 98 2.48 -3.97 -2.88
C GLY A 98 1.95 -3.04 -3.98
N LEU A 99 2.26 -3.33 -5.24
CA LEU A 99 1.77 -2.58 -6.40
C LEU A 99 0.25 -2.68 -6.57
N ALA A 100 -0.34 -3.85 -6.32
CA ALA A 100 -1.79 -4.04 -6.34
C ALA A 100 -2.45 -3.24 -5.21
N THR A 101 -1.85 -3.22 -4.02
CA THR A 101 -2.29 -2.38 -2.91
C THR A 101 -2.24 -0.90 -3.28
N MET A 102 -1.12 -0.45 -3.85
CA MET A 102 -0.93 0.91 -4.33
C MET A 102 -2.04 1.32 -5.31
N LEU A 103 -2.34 0.50 -6.32
CA LEU A 103 -3.44 0.76 -7.25
C LEU A 103 -4.79 0.77 -6.53
N ALA A 104 -5.06 -0.19 -5.65
CA ALA A 104 -6.33 -0.28 -4.94
C ALA A 104 -6.62 0.94 -4.06
N VAL A 105 -5.59 1.53 -3.44
CA VAL A 105 -5.75 2.69 -2.56
C VAL A 105 -5.72 4.02 -3.29
N THR A 106 -5.17 4.10 -4.50
CA THR A 106 -5.04 5.35 -5.28
C THR A 106 -6.03 5.45 -6.45
N GLU A 107 -6.33 4.34 -7.12
CA GLU A 107 -7.15 4.27 -8.33
C GLU A 107 -8.59 3.80 -8.05
N CYS A 108 -9.17 4.21 -6.92
CA CYS A 108 -10.53 3.87 -6.49
C CYS A 108 -11.47 5.09 -6.43
N ARG A 109 -11.39 5.95 -7.46
CA ARG A 109 -12.15 7.20 -7.57
C ARG A 109 -13.66 6.96 -7.71
N ILE A 110 -14.44 7.71 -6.94
CA ILE A 110 -15.90 7.70 -6.98
C ILE A 110 -16.37 8.29 -8.32
N GLY A 111 -17.26 7.58 -9.00
CA GLY A 111 -17.86 8.04 -10.25
C GLY A 111 -16.99 7.79 -11.50
N GLU A 112 -15.80 7.22 -11.32
CA GLU A 112 -14.91 6.77 -12.38
C GLU A 112 -14.85 5.23 -12.48
N ALA A 113 -14.36 4.72 -13.62
CA ALA A 113 -13.93 3.33 -13.70
C ALA A 113 -12.63 3.17 -12.89
N GLY A 114 -12.76 2.65 -11.67
CA GLY A 114 -11.67 2.45 -10.72
C GLY A 114 -11.49 0.99 -10.32
N VAL A 115 -10.52 0.74 -9.45
CA VAL A 115 -10.32 -0.56 -8.80
C VAL A 115 -11.48 -0.83 -7.83
N VAL A 116 -12.14 -1.97 -8.00
CA VAL A 116 -13.33 -2.38 -7.23
C VAL A 116 -13.09 -3.56 -6.29
N ALA A 117 -11.95 -4.23 -6.39
CA ALA A 117 -11.56 -5.33 -5.51
C ALA A 117 -10.03 -5.55 -5.59
N ALA A 118 -9.42 -5.96 -4.48
CA ALA A 118 -8.00 -6.26 -4.42
C ALA A 118 -7.72 -7.59 -3.71
N ALA A 119 -7.05 -8.52 -4.38
CA ALA A 119 -6.62 -9.81 -3.80
C ALA A 119 -5.09 -9.86 -3.68
N LEU A 120 -4.59 -9.97 -2.46
CA LEU A 120 -3.18 -9.82 -2.13
C LEU A 120 -2.64 -11.08 -1.46
N ASN A 121 -1.42 -11.48 -1.81
CA ASN A 121 -0.70 -12.55 -1.11
C ASN A 121 0.67 -12.09 -0.65
N ASN A 122 0.97 -12.29 0.64
CA ASN A 122 2.21 -11.87 1.29
C ASN A 122 2.71 -10.50 0.75
N PRO A 123 1.87 -9.45 0.74
CA PRO A 123 2.21 -8.24 0.01
C PRO A 123 3.31 -7.46 0.74
N ILE A 124 4.29 -6.93 0.00
CA ILE A 124 5.28 -6.01 0.55
C ILE A 124 4.67 -4.61 0.53
N VAL A 125 4.17 -4.18 1.68
CA VAL A 125 3.43 -2.92 1.88
C VAL A 125 4.18 -1.91 2.74
N ASP A 126 5.26 -2.33 3.40
CA ASP A 126 6.16 -1.45 4.14
C ASP A 126 7.63 -1.90 4.00
N TRP A 127 8.39 -1.21 3.15
CA TRP A 127 9.84 -1.41 3.01
C TRP A 127 10.65 -0.80 4.16
N VAL A 128 10.03 0.10 4.93
CA VAL A 128 10.65 0.71 6.10
C VAL A 128 10.81 -0.40 7.14
N GLY A 129 9.74 -1.08 7.57
CA GLY A 129 9.79 -2.14 8.59
C GLY A 129 10.64 -3.39 8.28
N ILE A 130 11.11 -3.55 7.03
CA ILE A 130 12.31 -4.30 6.58
C ILE A 130 13.26 -4.88 7.65
N ASP A 131 13.81 -3.97 8.41
CA ASP A 131 14.94 -4.20 9.31
C ASP A 131 14.53 -4.23 10.79
N ASP A 132 13.23 -4.23 11.06
CA ASP A 132 12.70 -4.49 12.39
C ASP A 132 12.99 -5.97 12.77
N GLU A 133 13.05 -6.25 14.07
CA GLU A 133 13.72 -7.40 14.73
C GLU A 133 13.81 -8.70 13.90
N ARG A 134 15.02 -9.27 13.81
CA ARG A 134 15.25 -10.57 13.16
C ARG A 134 14.41 -11.64 13.86
N ASP A 135 13.38 -12.12 13.18
CA ASP A 135 12.67 -13.33 13.60
C ASP A 135 13.67 -14.46 13.78
N SER A 136 13.62 -15.11 14.94
CA SER A 136 14.54 -16.19 15.33
C SER A 136 14.41 -17.48 14.49
N HIS A 137 13.53 -17.51 13.49
CA HIS A 137 13.31 -18.66 12.62
C HIS A 137 14.24 -18.62 11.40
N LEU A 138 15.03 -19.68 11.18
CA LEU A 138 16.09 -19.70 10.14
C LEU A 138 15.57 -19.41 8.71
N ALA A 139 14.43 -19.98 8.32
CA ALA A 139 13.82 -19.75 7.01
C ALA A 139 13.28 -18.32 6.83
N ALA A 140 12.76 -17.72 7.91
CA ALA A 140 12.39 -16.31 7.91
C ALA A 140 13.63 -15.42 7.72
N GLY A 141 14.77 -15.83 8.30
CA GLY A 141 16.07 -15.16 8.14
C GLY A 141 16.55 -15.09 6.69
N GLU A 142 16.51 -16.19 5.93
CA GLU A 142 16.96 -16.20 4.53
C GLU A 142 16.10 -15.29 3.62
N MET A 143 14.77 -15.36 3.78
CA MET A 143 13.86 -14.46 3.06
C MET A 143 14.07 -13.00 3.47
N GLN A 144 14.33 -12.73 4.76
CA GLN A 144 14.63 -11.39 5.24
C GLN A 144 15.90 -10.82 4.62
N ASP A 145 16.98 -11.60 4.57
CA ASP A 145 18.24 -11.19 3.94
C ASP A 145 18.04 -10.89 2.45
N LEU A 146 17.21 -11.68 1.76
CA LEU A 146 16.85 -11.43 0.37
C LEU A 146 16.02 -10.15 0.20
N LEU A 147 15.05 -9.89 1.08
CA LEU A 147 14.26 -8.65 1.09
C LEU A 147 15.16 -7.43 1.31
N LEU A 148 16.08 -7.49 2.27
CA LEU A 148 17.04 -6.41 2.55
C LEU A 148 18.02 -6.19 1.39
N SER A 149 18.55 -7.26 0.80
CA SER A 149 19.41 -7.20 -0.39
C SER A 149 18.68 -6.57 -1.57
N THR A 150 17.41 -6.93 -1.76
CA THR A 150 16.58 -6.37 -2.83
C THR A 150 16.21 -4.92 -2.57
N ARG A 151 15.88 -4.55 -1.33
CA ARG A 151 15.66 -3.15 -0.92
C ARG A 151 16.86 -2.28 -1.29
N ASN A 152 18.06 -2.72 -0.95
CA ASN A 152 19.29 -1.96 -1.23
C ASN A 152 19.60 -1.84 -2.73
N LYS A 153 19.19 -2.82 -3.55
CA LYS A 153 19.35 -2.76 -5.01
C LYS A 153 18.26 -1.90 -5.67
N LEU A 154 17.03 -1.97 -5.17
CA LEU A 154 15.87 -1.30 -5.76
C LEU A 154 15.84 0.19 -5.43
N PHE A 155 16.25 0.57 -4.22
CA PHE A 155 16.21 1.94 -3.72
C PHE A 155 17.62 2.50 -3.58
N LYS A 156 17.97 3.46 -4.45
CA LYS A 156 19.26 4.17 -4.41
C LYS A 156 19.42 5.04 -3.17
N ARG A 157 18.29 5.47 -2.58
CA ARG A 157 18.28 6.31 -1.37
C ARG A 157 17.30 5.79 -0.34
N PRO A 158 17.61 5.99 0.96
CA PRO A 158 16.69 5.66 2.03
C PRO A 158 15.31 6.29 1.86
N GLY A 159 15.24 7.57 1.49
CA GLY A 159 13.96 8.28 1.31
C GLY A 159 13.02 7.69 0.27
N GLN A 160 13.52 6.90 -0.70
CA GLN A 160 12.67 6.32 -1.74
C GLN A 160 11.76 5.20 -1.21
N TYR A 161 12.22 4.40 -0.24
CA TYR A 161 11.38 3.37 0.36
C TYR A 161 10.45 3.90 1.46
N PHE A 162 10.59 5.18 1.83
CA PHE A 162 9.63 5.94 2.64
C PHE A 162 8.52 6.61 1.80
N ASP A 163 8.59 6.50 0.48
CA ASP A 163 7.54 6.98 -0.41
C ASP A 163 6.27 6.14 -0.25
N THR A 164 5.10 6.77 -0.30
CA THR A 164 3.80 6.09 -0.10
C THR A 164 3.45 5.12 -1.23
N PHE A 165 3.94 5.33 -2.45
CA PHE A 165 3.76 4.40 -3.56
C PHE A 165 4.69 3.18 -3.45
N ALA A 166 5.89 3.36 -2.89
CA ALA A 166 6.78 2.23 -2.56
C ALA A 166 6.24 1.40 -1.39
N SER A 167 5.79 2.09 -0.34
CA SER A 167 5.29 1.52 0.92
C SER A 167 3.83 1.96 1.18
N PRO A 168 2.83 1.34 0.53
CA PRO A 168 1.41 1.71 0.61
C PRO A 168 0.84 1.86 2.02
N LEU A 169 1.43 1.19 3.01
CA LEU A 169 0.99 1.30 4.39
C LEU A 169 1.18 2.74 4.94
N LEU A 170 2.07 3.53 4.35
CA LEU A 170 2.36 4.92 4.71
C LEU A 170 1.27 5.93 4.25
N PHE A 171 0.32 5.53 3.39
CA PHE A 171 -0.90 6.31 3.16
C PHE A 171 -1.72 6.46 4.45
N PHE A 172 -1.67 5.45 5.32
CA PHE A 172 -2.53 5.35 6.49
C PHE A 172 -1.81 5.58 7.82
N ARG A 173 -0.47 5.64 7.83
CA ARG A 173 0.29 5.97 9.02
C ARG A 173 1.62 6.69 8.73
N SER A 174 2.22 7.27 9.76
CA SER A 174 3.62 7.70 9.71
C SER A 174 4.58 6.48 9.75
N PRO A 175 5.80 6.60 9.22
CA PRO A 175 6.78 5.51 9.22
C PRO A 175 7.24 5.10 10.63
N GLY A 176 7.17 6.02 11.61
CA GLY A 176 7.62 5.74 12.98
C GLY A 176 9.13 5.63 13.14
N ARG A 177 9.88 6.21 12.20
CA ARG A 177 11.30 6.44 12.27
C ARG A 177 11.67 7.56 11.30
N ASP A 178 12.81 8.19 11.52
CA ASP A 178 13.35 9.19 10.59
C ASP A 178 13.97 8.51 9.37
N VAL A 179 13.99 9.23 8.24
CA VAL A 179 14.67 8.78 7.03
C VAL A 179 16.18 8.74 7.31
N PRO A 180 16.85 7.59 7.16
CA PRO A 180 18.30 7.52 7.34
C PRO A 180 19.02 8.53 6.43
N LYS A 181 19.97 9.27 6.99
CA LYS A 181 20.80 10.21 6.23
C LYS A 181 21.60 9.41 5.19
N SER A 182 21.46 9.77 3.92
CA SER A 182 22.27 9.17 2.86
C SER A 182 23.71 9.66 3.02
N SER A 183 24.68 8.75 3.07
CA SER A 183 26.11 9.08 3.05
C SER A 183 26.63 9.42 1.65
N ALA A 184 25.78 9.33 0.61
CA ALA A 184 26.16 9.60 -0.77
C ALA A 184 26.21 11.13 -1.03
N SER A 185 27.41 11.59 -1.39
CA SER A 185 27.76 12.95 -1.75
C SER A 185 27.02 13.43 -3.02
N GLY A 186 26.33 14.56 -2.92
CA GLY A 186 25.86 15.37 -4.05
C GLY A 186 24.54 14.93 -4.71
N PRO A 187 23.81 15.86 -5.35
CA PRO A 187 22.63 15.54 -6.15
C PRO A 187 23.03 14.63 -7.31
N LEU A 188 22.27 13.54 -7.53
CA LEU A 188 22.56 12.55 -8.58
C LEU A 188 21.99 12.94 -9.95
N ASP A 189 21.12 13.95 -10.00
CA ASP A 189 20.39 14.38 -11.19
C ASP A 189 20.10 15.89 -11.14
N ASP A 190 19.94 16.52 -12.31
CA ASP A 190 19.76 17.97 -12.49
C ASP A 190 18.50 18.47 -11.77
N LEU A 191 17.40 17.70 -11.83
CA LEU A 191 16.16 18.04 -11.14
C LEU A 191 16.35 18.08 -9.62
N GLU A 192 17.17 17.19 -9.09
CA GLU A 192 17.45 17.16 -7.66
C GLU A 192 18.44 18.25 -7.25
N HIS A 193 19.36 18.61 -8.13
CA HIS A 193 20.20 19.78 -7.92
C HIS A 193 19.34 21.06 -7.85
N LEU A 194 18.33 21.18 -8.69
CA LEU A 194 17.38 22.29 -8.64
C LEU A 194 16.55 22.28 -7.34
N ALA A 195 16.00 21.14 -6.94
CA ALA A 195 15.26 21.02 -5.68
C ALA A 195 16.15 21.30 -4.45
N TYR A 196 17.43 20.94 -4.53
CA TYR A 196 18.43 21.26 -3.51
C TYR A 196 18.66 22.77 -3.44
N LEU A 197 18.90 23.44 -4.58
CA LEU A 197 19.06 24.89 -4.66
C LEU A 197 17.82 25.64 -4.16
N GLU A 198 16.62 25.20 -4.57
CA GLU A 198 15.35 25.78 -4.11
C GLU A 198 15.19 25.68 -2.59
N ARG A 199 15.58 24.53 -1.99
CA ARG A 199 15.58 24.37 -0.54
C ARG A 199 16.59 25.30 0.12
N GLU A 200 17.81 25.41 -0.40
CA GLU A 200 18.81 26.36 0.11
C GLU A 200 18.32 27.81 0.03
N ASP A 201 17.71 28.20 -1.08
CA ASP A 201 17.14 29.54 -1.28
C ASP A 201 16.00 29.80 -0.29
N PHE A 202 15.12 28.82 -0.07
CA PHE A 202 14.07 28.92 0.95
C PHE A 202 14.65 29.11 2.35
N PHE A 203 15.66 28.33 2.74
CA PHE A 203 16.33 28.50 4.04
C PHE A 203 17.02 29.85 4.16
N ARG A 204 17.69 30.31 3.10
CA ARG A 204 18.30 31.66 3.05
C ARG A 204 17.24 32.74 3.19
N GLN A 205 16.09 32.61 2.54
CA GLN A 205 14.99 33.56 2.62
C GLN A 205 14.34 33.54 4.00
N GLN A 206 14.17 32.37 4.62
CA GLN A 206 13.67 32.26 5.98
C GLN A 206 14.63 32.88 7.00
N LEU A 207 15.94 32.67 6.84
CA LEU A 207 16.99 33.34 7.63
C LEU A 207 17.01 34.85 7.41
N ALA A 208 16.81 35.32 6.17
CA ALA A 208 16.73 36.75 5.87
C ALA A 208 15.48 37.39 6.51
N LEU A 209 14.35 36.67 6.55
CA LEU A 209 13.12 37.11 7.21
C LEU A 209 13.24 37.12 8.74
N SER A 210 13.92 36.14 9.34
CA SER A 210 14.20 36.14 10.78
C SER A 210 15.29 37.15 11.17
N ALA A 211 16.13 37.57 10.23
CA ALA A 211 17.10 38.65 10.39
C ALA A 211 16.49 40.06 10.28
N ILE A 212 15.18 40.20 10.01
CA ILE A 212 14.48 41.50 10.11
C ILE A 212 14.32 41.82 11.60
N PRO A 213 15.00 42.85 12.13
CA PRO A 213 14.97 43.14 13.55
C PRO A 213 13.63 43.77 13.92
N ASN A 214 12.74 42.98 14.52
CA ASN A 214 11.69 43.55 15.35
C ASN A 214 12.36 44.10 16.61
N ARG A 215 12.52 45.43 16.63
CA ARG A 215 12.91 46.19 17.82
C ARG A 215 11.80 46.08 18.87
N LEU A 216 11.83 45.04 19.68
CA LEU A 216 11.41 45.05 21.08
C LEU A 216 12.24 44.01 21.83
N HIS A 217 12.79 44.42 22.97
CA HIS A 217 13.51 43.58 23.93
C HIS A 217 12.82 42.23 24.15
N ASP A 218 13.58 41.14 24.10
CA ASP A 218 13.89 40.39 25.32
C ASP A 218 15.06 39.43 25.06
N ALA A 219 15.84 39.19 26.12
CA ALA A 219 17.09 38.45 26.09
C ALA A 219 16.85 36.96 25.85
N GLU A 220 17.41 36.42 24.77
CA GLU A 220 17.48 34.97 24.57
C GLU A 220 18.92 34.51 24.40
N THR A 221 19.26 33.62 25.32
CA THR A 221 20.47 32.82 25.46
C THR A 221 20.79 32.10 24.15
N GLN A 222 22.01 32.29 23.66
CA GLN A 222 22.60 31.43 22.63
C GLN A 222 22.76 30.03 23.20
N GLU A 223 21.91 29.09 22.79
CA GLU A 223 22.25 27.67 22.84
C GLU A 223 22.95 27.30 21.53
N VAL A 224 24.27 27.28 21.62
CA VAL A 224 25.14 26.56 20.70
C VAL A 224 24.94 25.08 21.01
N GLU A 225 24.26 24.33 20.15
CA GLU A 225 24.24 22.87 20.24
C GLU A 225 25.61 22.34 19.83
N ASP A 226 26.48 22.20 20.83
CA ASP A 226 27.70 21.42 20.79
C ASP A 226 27.30 19.92 20.74
N ASP A 227 27.61 19.25 19.62
CA ASP A 227 27.35 17.84 19.36
C ASP A 227 28.31 16.95 20.15
N SER A 228 28.17 16.95 21.48
CA SER A 228 28.97 16.15 22.40
C SER A 228 28.16 15.77 23.63
N GLY A 229 27.14 14.94 23.42
CA GLY A 229 26.39 14.31 24.50
C GLY A 229 25.44 13.24 23.98
N GLY A 230 25.72 11.97 24.29
CA GLY A 230 24.95 10.80 23.85
C GLY A 230 23.51 10.73 24.40
N GLY A 231 22.66 11.66 23.99
CA GLY A 231 21.22 11.59 24.16
C GLY A 231 20.63 10.73 23.05
N LYS A 232 20.07 9.56 23.40
CA LYS A 232 19.28 8.76 22.46
C LYS A 232 18.09 9.60 21.98
N THR A 233 18.19 10.19 20.78
CA THR A 233 17.04 10.79 20.09
C THR A 233 15.95 9.72 20.02
N LYS A 234 14.85 9.91 20.75
CA LYS A 234 13.72 8.98 20.73
C LYS A 234 13.17 8.98 19.31
N SER A 235 13.20 7.83 18.64
CA SER A 235 12.62 7.70 17.30
C SER A 235 11.14 8.11 17.32
N PRO A 236 10.65 8.80 16.27
CA PRO A 236 9.26 9.24 16.21
C PRO A 236 8.32 8.03 16.25
N ARG A 237 7.17 8.12 16.93
CA ARG A 237 6.22 7.00 17.00
C ARG A 237 5.44 6.85 15.69
N LYS A 238 5.05 5.62 15.33
CA LYS A 238 4.02 5.35 14.30
C LYS A 238 2.70 6.03 14.72
N THR A 239 2.12 6.85 13.86
CA THR A 239 0.86 7.59 14.10
C THR A 239 -0.11 7.32 12.97
N SER A 240 -1.38 7.07 13.28
CA SER A 240 -2.39 6.81 12.25
C SER A 240 -2.80 8.11 11.54
N LYS A 241 -2.83 8.07 10.21
CA LYS A 241 -3.34 9.11 9.32
C LYS A 241 -4.78 8.78 8.91
N ARG A 242 -5.55 9.81 8.57
CA ARG A 242 -6.89 9.64 8.01
C ARG A 242 -6.78 9.55 6.49
N TYR A 243 -6.92 8.33 5.96
CA TYR A 243 -6.94 8.06 4.52
C TYR A 243 -8.09 7.09 4.20
N PRO A 244 -8.80 7.27 3.06
CA PRO A 244 -8.70 8.43 2.17
C PRO A 244 -9.27 9.70 2.81
N SER A 245 -8.76 10.86 2.41
CA SER A 245 -9.41 12.13 2.74
C SER A 245 -10.70 12.27 1.91
N PRO A 246 -11.82 12.76 2.48
CA PRO A 246 -13.04 13.04 1.72
C PRO A 246 -12.82 13.93 0.49
N SER A 247 -11.84 14.83 0.55
CA SER A 247 -11.49 15.73 -0.57
C SER A 247 -10.88 15.02 -1.78
N LEU A 248 -10.39 13.79 -1.62
CA LEU A 248 -9.77 13.03 -2.72
C LEU A 248 -10.79 12.33 -3.60
N GLY A 249 -12.05 12.22 -3.16
CA GLY A 249 -13.09 11.50 -3.89
C GLY A 249 -12.79 10.01 -4.09
N LEU A 250 -12.05 9.40 -3.16
CA LEU A 250 -11.69 7.98 -3.21
C LEU A 250 -12.61 7.15 -2.32
N LYS A 251 -12.99 5.96 -2.79
CA LYS A 251 -13.73 4.96 -2.03
C LYS A 251 -12.96 3.64 -2.08
N LEU A 252 -12.37 3.26 -0.96
CA LEU A 252 -11.56 2.04 -0.88
C LEU A 252 -12.37 0.81 -1.32
N PRO A 253 -11.79 -0.06 -2.18
CA PRO A 253 -12.42 -1.32 -2.55
C PRO A 253 -12.29 -2.34 -1.41
N PRO A 254 -13.11 -3.41 -1.40
CA PRO A 254 -12.86 -4.55 -0.53
C PRO A 254 -11.51 -5.21 -0.83
N PHE A 255 -10.91 -5.81 0.19
CA PHE A 255 -9.60 -6.47 0.14
C PHE A 255 -9.71 -7.93 0.63
N HIS A 256 -9.03 -8.83 -0.06
CA HIS A 256 -8.72 -10.17 0.39
C HIS A 256 -7.20 -10.28 0.54
N ILE A 257 -6.70 -10.39 1.77
CA ILE A 257 -5.28 -10.43 2.09
C ILE A 257 -4.96 -11.83 2.61
N SER A 258 -3.99 -12.49 1.99
CA SER A 258 -3.50 -13.80 2.42
C SER A 258 -2.05 -13.72 2.84
N SER A 259 -1.69 -14.39 3.93
CA SER A 259 -0.32 -14.47 4.45
C SER A 259 -0.12 -15.77 5.23
N GLY A 260 1.09 -16.30 5.27
CA GLY A 260 1.41 -17.44 6.15
C GLY A 260 2.02 -16.99 7.47
N PRO A 261 1.84 -17.72 8.58
CA PRO A 261 2.42 -17.39 9.88
C PRO A 261 3.95 -17.53 9.91
N LEU A 262 4.56 -18.27 8.97
CA LEU A 262 6.02 -18.37 8.84
C LEU A 262 6.60 -17.33 7.88
N SER A 263 5.76 -16.50 7.26
CA SER A 263 6.21 -15.44 6.35
C SER A 263 6.76 -14.26 7.15
N PRO A 264 7.94 -13.72 6.80
CA PRO A 264 8.44 -12.48 7.41
C PRO A 264 7.59 -11.26 7.06
N LEU A 265 6.60 -11.40 6.16
CA LEU A 265 5.66 -10.35 5.76
C LEU A 265 4.32 -10.47 6.49
N SER A 266 4.16 -11.43 7.40
CA SER A 266 2.90 -11.67 8.12
C SER A 266 2.47 -10.47 8.96
N GLU A 267 3.40 -9.87 9.70
CA GLU A 267 3.10 -8.71 10.55
C GLU A 267 2.62 -7.50 9.75
N GLN A 268 3.24 -7.23 8.58
CA GLN A 268 2.81 -6.10 7.75
C GLN A 268 1.48 -6.38 7.02
N ALA A 269 1.19 -7.65 6.68
CA ALA A 269 -0.11 -8.04 6.15
C ALA A 269 -1.23 -7.87 7.19
N ASP A 270 -0.98 -8.29 8.43
CA ASP A 270 -1.87 -8.10 9.57
C ASP A 270 -2.08 -6.61 9.87
N GLU A 271 -1.00 -5.82 9.88
CA GLU A 271 -1.05 -4.37 10.08
C GLU A 271 -1.90 -3.69 8.98
N MET A 272 -1.69 -4.05 7.72
CA MET A 272 -2.47 -3.54 6.59
C MET A 272 -3.95 -3.85 6.77
N ALA A 273 -4.30 -5.10 7.09
CA ALA A 273 -5.70 -5.49 7.29
C ALA A 273 -6.37 -4.68 8.42
N GLN A 274 -5.68 -4.54 9.57
CA GLN A 274 -6.19 -3.76 10.69
C GLN A 274 -6.39 -2.28 10.36
N ILE A 275 -5.45 -1.69 9.61
CA ILE A 275 -5.50 -0.29 9.21
C ILE A 275 -6.62 -0.04 8.18
N LEU A 276 -6.80 -0.94 7.21
CA LEU A 276 -7.91 -0.85 6.24
C LEU A 276 -9.26 -0.94 6.95
N ARG A 277 -9.43 -1.88 7.89
CA ARG A 277 -10.65 -1.98 8.71
C ARG A 277 -10.93 -0.68 9.48
N LYS A 278 -9.89 -0.08 10.08
CA LYS A 278 -9.99 1.24 10.73
C LYS A 278 -10.38 2.34 9.74
N SER A 279 -9.91 2.29 8.50
CA SER A 279 -10.31 3.24 7.45
C SER A 279 -11.79 3.09 7.08
N PHE A 280 -12.28 1.87 6.87
CA PHE A 280 -13.71 1.62 6.61
C PHE A 280 -14.61 2.11 7.74
N LEU A 281 -14.24 1.85 9.00
CA LEU A 281 -14.97 2.35 10.16
C LEU A 281 -15.04 3.89 10.18
N ARG A 282 -13.93 4.57 9.86
CA ARG A 282 -13.89 6.05 9.78
C ARG A 282 -14.72 6.59 8.63
N ALA A 283 -14.80 5.87 7.52
CA ALA A 283 -15.60 6.27 6.37
C ALA A 283 -17.11 6.13 6.66
N ALA A 284 -17.51 5.10 7.39
CA ALA A 284 -18.90 4.91 7.82
C ALA A 284 -19.34 5.95 8.88
N GLN A 285 -18.43 6.36 9.76
CA GLN A 285 -18.71 7.27 10.88
C GLN A 285 -18.59 8.76 10.50
N THR A 286 -19.38 9.22 9.53
CA THR A 286 -19.29 10.58 8.98
C THR A 286 -19.58 11.71 9.99
N SER A 287 -20.34 11.45 11.06
CA SER A 287 -20.67 12.44 12.11
C SER A 287 -19.68 12.48 13.29
N ASP A 288 -18.82 11.47 13.44
CA ASP A 288 -18.01 11.23 14.65
C ASP A 288 -16.55 11.72 14.47
N PHE A 289 -16.41 12.95 13.97
CA PHE A 289 -15.09 13.55 13.76
C PHE A 289 -14.31 13.67 15.09
N GLY A 290 -13.10 13.10 15.14
CA GLY A 290 -12.20 13.19 16.30
C GLY A 290 -12.38 12.13 17.38
N ARG A 291 -13.36 11.23 17.25
CA ARG A 291 -13.52 10.09 18.19
C ARG A 291 -12.58 8.94 17.87
N LYS A 292 -12.15 8.23 18.92
CA LYS A 292 -11.32 7.03 18.80
C LYS A 292 -12.11 5.92 18.10
N VAL A 293 -11.53 5.32 17.06
CA VAL A 293 -12.04 4.07 16.48
C VAL A 293 -11.85 2.97 17.51
N LEU A 294 -12.95 2.45 18.04
CA LEU A 294 -12.94 1.42 19.07
C LEU A 294 -12.65 0.05 18.45
N LEU A 295 -11.72 -0.69 19.07
CA LEU A 295 -11.46 -2.08 18.71
C LEU A 295 -12.56 -3.00 19.28
N PRO A 296 -12.74 -4.22 18.74
CA PRO A 296 -13.78 -5.16 19.19
C PRO A 296 -13.83 -5.38 20.72
N GLU A 297 -12.66 -5.41 21.35
CA GLU A 297 -12.50 -5.58 22.80
C GLU A 297 -13.01 -4.38 23.60
N GLU A 298 -12.86 -3.17 23.06
CA GLU A 298 -13.26 -1.91 23.70
C GLU A 298 -14.76 -1.64 23.61
N ILE A 299 -15.45 -2.28 22.65
CA ILE A 299 -16.90 -2.18 22.43
C ILE A 299 -17.70 -2.83 23.57
N THR A 300 -17.08 -3.71 24.36
CA THR A 300 -17.74 -4.41 25.47
C THR A 300 -18.27 -3.49 26.57
N LYS A 301 -17.68 -2.28 26.70
CA LYS A 301 -17.93 -1.29 27.77
C LYS A 301 -19.04 -0.28 27.47
N LEU A 302 -19.73 -0.43 26.35
CA LEU A 302 -20.76 0.50 25.88
C LEU A 302 -22.18 0.07 26.26
N ASN A 303 -23.11 1.03 26.22
CA ASN A 303 -24.54 0.78 26.33
C ASN A 303 -25.01 -0.17 25.23
N ASP A 304 -26.05 -0.97 25.49
CA ASP A 304 -26.46 -2.08 24.62
C ASP A 304 -26.86 -1.64 23.20
N GLU A 305 -27.49 -0.48 23.03
CA GLU A 305 -27.85 0.09 21.73
C GLU A 305 -26.62 0.52 20.93
N GLU A 306 -25.74 1.37 21.49
CA GLU A 306 -24.48 1.78 20.85
C GLU A 306 -23.56 0.59 20.55
N LYS A 307 -23.60 -0.43 21.41
CA LYS A 307 -22.82 -1.66 21.26
C LYS A 307 -23.30 -2.46 20.07
N LEU A 308 -24.60 -2.54 19.81
CA LEU A 308 -25.16 -3.24 18.66
C LEU A 308 -24.76 -2.54 17.35
N GLU A 309 -24.93 -1.22 17.28
CA GLU A 309 -24.55 -0.43 16.10
C GLU A 309 -23.05 -0.55 15.80
N ARG A 310 -22.19 -0.38 16.81
CA ARG A 310 -20.74 -0.50 16.62
C ARG A 310 -20.31 -1.91 16.24
N LYS A 311 -20.96 -2.95 16.77
CA LYS A 311 -20.71 -4.34 16.35
C LYS A 311 -21.06 -4.56 14.88
N ALA A 312 -22.17 -3.98 14.40
CA ALA A 312 -22.56 -4.08 12.99
C ALA A 312 -21.53 -3.39 12.07
N LEU A 313 -21.08 -2.18 12.43
CA LEU A 313 -20.04 -1.47 11.68
C LEU A 313 -18.71 -2.23 11.65
N VAL A 314 -18.32 -2.85 12.77
CA VAL A 314 -17.13 -3.70 12.83
C VAL A 314 -17.30 -4.93 11.95
N ALA A 315 -18.45 -5.61 11.99
CA ALA A 315 -18.71 -6.75 11.12
C ALA A 315 -18.60 -6.38 9.63
N GLU A 316 -19.19 -5.25 9.22
CA GLU A 316 -19.08 -4.73 7.86
C GLU A 316 -17.62 -4.44 7.48
N ALA A 317 -16.84 -3.79 8.35
CA ALA A 317 -15.42 -3.53 8.10
C ALA A 317 -14.59 -4.81 7.93
N TYR A 318 -14.92 -5.87 8.67
CA TYR A 318 -14.30 -7.19 8.54
C TYR A 318 -14.74 -7.93 7.28
N GLU A 319 -15.97 -7.74 6.82
CA GLU A 319 -16.44 -8.25 5.52
C GLU A 319 -15.73 -7.55 4.35
N MET A 320 -15.45 -6.26 4.49
CA MET A 320 -14.71 -5.48 3.49
C MET A 320 -13.22 -5.81 3.45
N VAL A 321 -12.65 -6.38 4.52
CA VAL A 321 -11.23 -6.72 4.61
C VAL A 321 -11.08 -8.12 5.20
N GLU A 322 -11.06 -9.09 4.30
CA GLU A 322 -10.80 -10.49 4.64
C GLU A 322 -9.29 -10.71 4.80
N LEU A 323 -8.88 -11.29 5.91
CA LEU A 323 -7.50 -11.68 6.19
C LEU A 323 -7.49 -13.19 6.39
N VAL A 324 -6.79 -13.91 5.50
CA VAL A 324 -6.68 -15.36 5.50
C VAL A 324 -5.26 -15.75 5.90
N GLN A 325 -5.13 -16.43 7.03
CA GLN A 325 -3.86 -17.02 7.43
C GLN A 325 -3.74 -18.43 6.82
N GLY A 326 -2.78 -18.59 5.91
CA GLY A 326 -2.46 -19.87 5.28
C GLY A 326 -1.58 -20.75 6.17
N GLU A 327 -1.24 -21.94 5.68
CA GLU A 327 -0.23 -22.80 6.32
C GLU A 327 1.19 -22.43 5.85
N GLY A 328 2.17 -22.58 6.74
CA GLY A 328 3.58 -22.33 6.42
C GLY A 328 3.85 -20.87 6.01
N GLU A 329 4.49 -20.69 4.86
CA GLU A 329 4.79 -19.37 4.27
C GLU A 329 3.56 -18.73 3.58
N GLY A 330 2.51 -19.52 3.31
CA GLY A 330 1.24 -19.04 2.80
C GLY A 330 1.28 -18.41 1.39
N PHE A 331 2.28 -18.73 0.57
CA PHE A 331 2.31 -18.32 -0.85
C PHE A 331 1.19 -18.96 -1.65
N TRP A 332 0.70 -18.29 -2.69
CA TRP A 332 -0.22 -18.92 -3.65
C TRP A 332 0.52 -20.06 -4.36
N ARG A 333 -0.06 -21.26 -4.37
CA ARG A 333 0.50 -22.44 -5.03
C ARG A 333 -0.45 -22.88 -6.14
N CYS A 334 0.01 -23.79 -6.98
CA CYS A 334 -0.81 -24.33 -8.06
C CYS A 334 -0.64 -25.84 -8.21
N ASP A 335 0.00 -26.49 -7.23
CA ASP A 335 0.50 -27.87 -7.27
C ASP A 335 -0.54 -28.95 -6.88
N GLY A 336 -1.83 -28.62 -6.93
CA GLY A 336 -2.92 -29.61 -6.85
C GLY A 336 -3.12 -30.28 -5.49
N GLN A 337 -2.24 -30.08 -4.51
CA GLN A 337 -2.59 -30.27 -3.10
C GLN A 337 -3.60 -29.20 -2.67
N ARG A 338 -4.25 -29.36 -1.51
CA ARG A 338 -5.32 -28.49 -0.99
C ARG A 338 -4.87 -27.02 -0.86
N ASP A 339 -4.70 -26.30 -1.95
CA ASP A 339 -4.36 -24.90 -1.94
C ASP A 339 -5.64 -24.09 -1.73
N GLY A 340 -6.01 -23.98 -0.46
CA GLY A 340 -7.11 -23.13 -0.02
C GLY A 340 -6.83 -21.64 -0.27
N GLY A 341 -5.55 -21.23 -0.36
CA GLY A 341 -5.16 -19.82 -0.45
C GLY A 341 -5.53 -19.19 -1.80
N LEU A 342 -4.99 -19.73 -2.89
CA LEU A 342 -5.28 -19.20 -4.24
C LEU A 342 -6.75 -19.43 -4.62
N ARG A 343 -7.29 -20.63 -4.36
CA ARG A 343 -8.69 -20.95 -4.68
C ARG A 343 -9.67 -20.08 -3.88
N GLY A 344 -9.37 -19.79 -2.61
CA GLY A 344 -10.14 -18.87 -1.78
C GLY A 344 -10.14 -17.46 -2.37
N ALA A 345 -8.96 -16.91 -2.67
CA ALA A 345 -8.83 -15.59 -3.27
C ALA A 345 -9.57 -15.47 -4.62
N VAL A 346 -9.53 -16.52 -5.43
CA VAL A 346 -10.22 -16.56 -6.73
C VAL A 346 -11.73 -16.69 -6.58
N GLY A 347 -12.21 -17.51 -5.64
CA GLY A 347 -13.62 -17.59 -5.29
C GLY A 347 -14.16 -16.23 -4.84
N TRP A 348 -13.41 -15.56 -3.97
CA TRP A 348 -13.72 -14.21 -3.50
C TRP A 348 -13.74 -13.18 -4.64
N LEU A 349 -12.75 -13.21 -5.55
CA LEU A 349 -12.72 -12.33 -6.73
C LEU A 349 -13.93 -12.58 -7.65
N ARG A 350 -14.32 -13.84 -7.84
CA ARG A 350 -15.46 -14.22 -8.67
C ARG A 350 -16.75 -13.59 -8.16
N GLU A 351 -17.00 -13.63 -6.85
CA GLU A 351 -18.20 -13.04 -6.24
C GLU A 351 -18.25 -11.52 -6.42
N ARG A 352 -17.09 -10.84 -6.37
CA ARG A 352 -17.00 -9.38 -6.53
C ARG A 352 -17.01 -8.92 -7.99
N LEU A 353 -16.65 -9.79 -8.93
CA LEU A 353 -16.58 -9.48 -10.37
C LEU A 353 -17.76 -10.01 -11.18
N ALA A 354 -18.61 -10.88 -10.61
CA ALA A 354 -19.91 -11.26 -11.17
C ALA A 354 -20.82 -10.04 -11.32
#